data_AF-A0AAU5ZDH3-F1
#
_entry.id   AF-A0AAU5ZDH3-F1
#
_cell.length_a   1.000
_cell.length_b   1.000
_cell.length_c   1.000
_cell.angle_alpha   90.00
_cell.angle_beta   90.00
_cell.angle_gamma   90.00
#
_symmetry.space_group_name_H-M   'P 1'
#
loop_
_entity.id
_entity.type
_entity.pdbx_description
1 polymer ?
#
loop_
_entity_poly.entity_id
_entity_poly.type
_entity_poly.pdbx_seq_one_letter_code
_entity_poly.pdbx_strand_id
1 'polypeptide(L)'
;MGSIWETRFNNHPLWALINQITGELNGLALPDDVGLADSLSRLQWLVETIDAHRQEDPRRYSTRMLDNVHIHIAAHVQPHLSQYARDPDGFASHLRTAADGIDAVLEHLGTWPPLSPKGAGQAARKAHSQYEASMKVSLEALQGDRDQLLRQVEEIRQAVAVTITQYKEELEKEIKDSLELQISASTQTYRANLDELEETLMTAVLGASRDLASLTEMRSQGANVLTALTQQAVADSYGENARNKAFAGWTWDLLGLAVGGVPLVILLTHYFSSDSNVLSSTTITLTRLGIALTAIGLACLCFRRGSVNHRESRRAKRADLRLRTVHGFIANQPEEVREAVLEGMANRIYLQGILEGDDDHDGGRVELGTYLARSRARHQADYL
;
A
#
# COMPACT_ATOMS: atom_id res chain seq x y z
N MET A 1 54.11 38.79 -65.51
CA MET A 1 54.25 37.31 -65.49
C MET A 1 54.79 36.95 -64.11
N GLY A 2 54.02 36.22 -63.30
CA GLY A 2 54.46 35.79 -61.96
C GLY A 2 55.68 34.89 -62.06
N SER A 3 56.49 34.84 -61.01
CA SER A 3 57.65 33.94 -60.99
C SER A 3 57.19 32.47 -61.07
N ILE A 4 58.03 31.57 -61.59
CA ILE A 4 57.74 30.12 -61.62
C ILE A 4 57.45 29.62 -60.19
N TRP A 5 58.10 30.20 -59.19
CA TRP A 5 57.87 29.93 -57.76
C TRP A 5 56.47 30.34 -57.30
N GLU A 6 56.04 31.56 -57.60
CA GLU A 6 54.67 32.03 -57.28
C GLU A 6 53.61 31.15 -57.96
N THR A 7 53.82 30.78 -59.22
CA THR A 7 52.89 29.92 -59.95
C THR A 7 52.78 28.54 -59.31
N ARG A 8 53.91 27.92 -58.93
CA ARG A 8 53.92 26.60 -58.26
C ARG A 8 53.28 26.65 -56.87
N PHE A 9 53.58 27.68 -56.10
CA PHE A 9 53.00 27.88 -54.78
C PHE A 9 51.50 28.09 -54.89
N ASN A 10 51.04 29.08 -55.65
CA ASN A 10 49.62 29.45 -55.72
C ASN A 10 48.72 28.36 -56.31
N ASN A 11 49.26 27.53 -57.21
CA ASN A 11 48.50 26.43 -57.85
C ASN A 11 48.71 25.08 -57.15
N HIS A 12 49.33 25.05 -55.95
CA HIS A 12 49.54 23.81 -55.23
C HIS A 12 48.21 23.19 -54.77
N PRO A 13 48.01 21.85 -54.89
CA PRO A 13 46.76 21.18 -54.52
C PRO A 13 46.36 21.34 -53.05
N LEU A 14 47.34 21.58 -52.16
CA LEU A 14 47.10 21.90 -50.75
C LEU A 14 46.03 22.99 -50.58
N TRP A 15 46.06 24.05 -51.40
CA TRP A 15 45.12 25.16 -51.22
C TRP A 15 43.69 24.78 -51.57
N ALA A 16 43.50 23.91 -52.56
CA ALA A 16 42.17 23.38 -52.86
C ALA A 16 41.65 22.53 -51.69
N LEU A 17 42.52 21.69 -51.10
CA LEU A 17 42.18 20.89 -49.93
C LEU A 17 41.82 21.75 -48.71
N ILE A 18 42.61 22.80 -48.44
CA ILE A 18 42.34 23.74 -47.34
C ILE A 18 41.01 24.47 -47.57
N ASN A 19 40.71 24.92 -48.79
CA ASN A 19 39.42 25.54 -49.11
C ASN A 19 38.25 24.56 -48.89
N GLN A 20 38.43 23.29 -49.26
CA GLN A 20 37.42 22.25 -49.02
C GLN A 20 37.17 22.07 -47.51
N ILE A 21 38.23 21.88 -46.73
CA ILE A 21 38.15 21.72 -45.28
C ILE A 21 37.52 22.95 -44.64
N THR A 22 37.87 24.16 -45.09
CA THR A 22 37.27 25.40 -44.61
C THR A 22 35.76 25.43 -44.89
N GLY A 23 35.34 25.00 -46.08
CA GLY A 23 33.92 24.87 -46.42
C GLY A 23 33.18 23.87 -45.53
N GLU A 24 33.80 22.72 -45.24
CA GLU A 24 33.26 21.72 -44.32
C GLU A 24 33.14 22.29 -42.90
N LEU A 25 34.21 22.90 -42.37
CA LEU A 25 34.23 23.48 -41.01
C LEU A 25 33.21 24.62 -40.82
N ASN A 26 33.03 25.47 -41.82
CA ASN A 26 32.07 26.58 -41.74
C ASN A 26 30.61 26.11 -41.78
N GLY A 27 30.35 24.89 -42.27
CA GLY A 27 29.02 24.29 -42.29
C GLY A 27 28.65 23.56 -41.00
N LEU A 28 29.60 23.38 -40.08
CA LEU A 28 29.39 22.64 -38.84
C LEU A 28 28.83 23.54 -37.74
N ALA A 29 27.81 23.04 -37.04
CA ALA A 29 27.39 23.60 -35.76
C ALA A 29 28.43 23.30 -34.68
N LEU A 30 28.51 24.14 -33.65
CA LEU A 30 29.36 23.83 -32.50
C LEU A 30 28.80 22.59 -31.79
N PRO A 31 29.61 21.55 -31.53
CA PRO A 31 29.18 20.40 -30.76
C PRO A 31 28.87 20.77 -29.31
N ASP A 32 27.85 20.13 -28.71
CA ASP A 32 27.52 20.30 -27.29
C ASP A 32 28.58 19.70 -26.36
N ASP A 33 29.27 18.63 -26.81
CA ASP A 33 30.36 18.02 -26.07
C ASP A 33 31.60 18.93 -26.10
N VAL A 34 32.08 19.30 -24.92
CA VAL A 34 33.25 20.19 -24.75
C VAL A 34 34.50 19.62 -25.45
N GLY A 35 34.69 18.30 -25.42
CA GLY A 35 35.83 17.66 -26.09
C GLY A 35 35.75 17.73 -27.62
N LEU A 36 34.53 17.60 -28.18
CA LEU A 36 34.29 17.78 -29.61
C LEU A 36 34.42 19.26 -30.02
N ALA A 37 33.96 20.20 -29.19
CA ALA A 37 34.13 21.63 -29.43
C ALA A 37 35.61 22.04 -29.45
N ASP A 38 36.43 21.48 -28.54
CA ASP A 38 37.89 21.68 -28.56
C ASP A 38 38.53 21.07 -29.83
N SER A 39 38.09 19.87 -30.21
CA SER A 39 38.56 19.20 -31.45
C SER A 39 38.27 20.05 -32.69
N LEU A 40 37.07 20.65 -32.79
CA LEU A 40 36.70 21.56 -33.87
C LEU A 40 37.56 22.83 -33.85
N SER A 41 37.77 23.42 -32.67
CA SER A 41 38.60 24.62 -32.50
C SER A 41 40.05 24.39 -32.94
N ARG A 42 40.63 23.23 -32.59
CA ARG A 42 41.98 22.84 -33.05
C ARG A 42 42.06 22.75 -34.57
N LEU A 43 41.06 22.17 -35.23
CA LEU A 43 41.00 22.07 -36.69
C LEU A 43 40.88 23.45 -37.36
N GLN A 44 40.02 24.32 -36.84
CA GLN A 44 39.87 25.70 -37.31
C GLN A 44 41.20 26.47 -37.17
N TRP A 45 41.87 26.35 -36.02
CA TRP A 45 43.18 26.97 -35.80
C TRP A 45 44.24 26.47 -36.78
N LEU A 46 44.31 25.16 -37.04
CA LEU A 46 45.26 24.59 -38.01
C LEU A 46 45.03 25.18 -39.41
N VAL A 47 43.77 25.20 -39.85
CA VAL A 47 43.38 25.72 -41.18
C VAL A 47 43.74 27.19 -41.32
N GLU A 48 43.41 28.01 -40.32
CA GLU A 48 43.75 29.44 -40.32
C GLU A 48 45.25 29.70 -40.26
N THR A 49 46.00 28.85 -39.56
CA THR A 49 47.47 28.90 -39.54
C THR A 49 48.05 28.61 -40.92
N ILE A 50 47.53 27.58 -41.60
CA ILE A 50 47.96 27.23 -42.96
C ILE A 50 47.55 28.30 -43.98
N ASP A 51 46.35 28.87 -43.87
CA ASP A 51 45.90 29.98 -44.73
C ASP A 51 46.74 31.25 -44.51
N ALA A 52 47.20 31.53 -43.28
CA ALA A 52 48.11 32.64 -43.04
C ALA A 52 49.45 32.47 -43.76
N HIS A 53 49.97 31.23 -43.86
CA HIS A 53 51.17 30.96 -44.66
C HIS A 53 50.97 31.20 -46.15
N ARG A 54 49.74 31.04 -46.67
CA ARG A 54 49.39 31.37 -48.06
C ARG A 54 49.58 32.86 -48.39
N GLN A 55 49.51 33.73 -47.38
CA GLN A 55 49.65 35.18 -47.53
C GLN A 55 51.10 35.68 -47.40
N GLU A 56 52.04 34.79 -47.04
CA GLU A 56 53.46 35.09 -46.91
C GLU A 56 54.19 35.00 -48.28
N ASP A 57 55.46 35.42 -48.32
CA ASP A 57 56.27 35.33 -49.54
C ASP A 57 56.42 33.86 -50.01
N PRO A 58 55.90 33.50 -51.20
CA PRO A 58 55.97 32.15 -51.75
C PRO A 58 57.38 31.56 -51.85
N ARG A 59 58.40 32.42 -51.97
CA ARG A 59 59.80 32.00 -52.13
C ARG A 59 60.37 31.33 -50.90
N ARG A 60 59.72 31.50 -49.74
CA ARG A 60 60.14 30.89 -48.47
C ARG A 60 59.73 29.41 -48.38
N TYR A 61 58.88 28.92 -49.28
CA TYR A 61 58.33 27.57 -49.23
C TYR A 61 58.82 26.73 -50.40
N SER A 62 59.35 25.53 -50.10
CA SER A 62 59.67 24.55 -51.12
C SER A 62 58.44 23.70 -51.47
N THR A 63 58.38 23.18 -52.70
CA THR A 63 57.30 22.27 -53.12
C THR A 63 57.16 21.07 -52.19
N ARG A 64 58.29 20.48 -51.77
CA ARG A 64 58.31 19.35 -50.82
C ARG A 64 57.64 19.67 -49.48
N MET A 65 57.78 20.91 -48.99
CA MET A 65 57.16 21.33 -47.73
C MET A 65 55.64 21.41 -47.86
N LEU A 66 55.15 21.88 -49.00
CA LEU A 66 53.73 21.90 -49.33
C LEU A 66 53.18 20.48 -49.55
N ASP A 67 53.93 19.63 -50.25
CA ASP A 67 53.57 18.22 -50.49
C ASP A 67 53.43 17.44 -49.18
N ASN A 68 54.37 17.60 -48.25
CA ASN A 68 54.32 16.92 -46.95
C ASN A 68 53.05 17.30 -46.19
N VAL A 69 52.77 18.60 -46.02
CA VAL A 69 51.55 19.05 -45.32
C VAL A 69 50.29 18.57 -46.04
N HIS A 70 50.27 18.62 -47.37
CA HIS A 70 49.15 18.12 -48.18
C HIS A 70 48.88 16.63 -47.94
N ILE A 71 49.91 15.78 -47.99
CA ILE A 71 49.78 14.33 -47.79
C ILE A 71 49.21 14.02 -46.41
N HIS A 72 49.70 14.68 -45.36
CA HIS A 72 49.24 14.39 -44.00
C HIS A 72 47.83 14.91 -43.72
N ILE A 73 47.44 16.05 -44.27
CA ILE A 73 46.05 16.51 -44.17
C ILE A 73 45.11 15.57 -44.92
N ALA A 74 45.49 15.17 -46.13
CA ALA A 74 44.68 14.26 -46.95
C ALA A 74 44.57 12.85 -46.34
N ALA A 75 45.57 12.40 -45.58
CA ALA A 75 45.57 11.08 -44.96
C ALA A 75 44.88 11.05 -43.59
N HIS A 76 45.09 12.07 -42.75
CA HIS A 76 44.74 12.01 -41.33
C HIS A 76 43.60 12.96 -40.91
N VAL A 77 43.35 14.01 -41.68
CA VAL A 77 42.36 15.04 -41.29
C VAL A 77 41.13 14.96 -42.19
N GLN A 78 41.31 15.08 -43.50
CA GLN A 78 40.20 15.22 -44.45
C GLN A 78 39.22 14.04 -44.44
N PRO A 79 39.64 12.76 -44.47
CA PRO A 79 38.70 11.64 -44.54
C PRO A 79 37.77 11.57 -43.32
N HIS A 80 38.32 11.88 -42.14
CA HIS A 80 37.59 11.86 -40.88
C HIS A 80 36.67 13.07 -40.75
N LEU A 81 37.15 14.26 -41.09
CA LEU A 81 36.33 15.46 -41.09
C LEU A 81 35.17 15.35 -42.08
N SER A 82 35.42 14.88 -43.30
CA SER A 82 34.36 14.72 -44.31
C SER A 82 33.33 13.67 -43.91
N GLN A 83 33.68 12.68 -43.09
CA GLN A 83 32.71 11.72 -42.53
C GLN A 83 31.87 12.35 -41.42
N TYR A 84 32.52 13.08 -40.51
CA TYR A 84 31.82 13.86 -39.48
C TYR A 84 30.85 14.87 -40.09
N ALA A 85 31.27 15.60 -41.13
CA ALA A 85 30.43 16.60 -41.79
C ALA A 85 29.18 16.04 -42.49
N ARG A 86 29.13 14.72 -42.77
CA ARG A 86 27.94 14.08 -43.35
C ARG A 86 26.90 13.72 -42.31
N ASP A 87 27.34 13.29 -41.14
CA ASP A 87 26.49 12.86 -40.03
C ASP A 87 27.24 13.11 -38.71
N PRO A 88 27.11 14.32 -38.14
CA PRO A 88 27.79 14.71 -36.91
C PRO A 88 27.44 13.82 -35.70
N ASP A 89 26.19 13.35 -35.64
CA ASP A 89 25.68 12.55 -34.53
C ASP A 89 26.21 11.10 -34.60
N GLY A 90 26.19 10.51 -35.80
CA GLY A 90 26.68 9.15 -36.02
C GLY A 90 28.21 9.01 -36.02
N PHE A 91 28.94 10.08 -36.36
CA PHE A 91 30.40 10.04 -36.52
C PHE A 91 31.16 10.97 -35.57
N ALA A 92 30.63 11.28 -34.39
CA ALA A 92 31.27 12.13 -33.39
C ALA A 92 32.75 11.77 -33.09
N SER A 93 33.09 10.48 -33.06
CA SER A 93 34.48 10.02 -32.85
C SER A 93 35.43 10.45 -33.97
N HIS A 94 34.95 10.61 -35.21
CA HIS A 94 35.77 10.99 -36.34
C HIS A 94 36.28 12.43 -36.22
N LEU A 95 35.53 13.34 -35.59
CA LEU A 95 36.02 14.68 -35.31
C LEU A 95 37.24 14.65 -34.38
N ARG A 96 37.21 13.80 -33.35
CA ARG A 96 38.37 13.60 -32.45
C ARG A 96 39.54 12.99 -33.20
N THR A 97 39.31 11.96 -34.01
CA THR A 97 40.37 11.37 -34.83
C THR A 97 40.99 12.36 -35.82
N ALA A 98 40.17 13.23 -36.44
CA ALA A 98 40.68 14.31 -37.28
C ALA A 98 41.54 15.30 -36.48
N ALA A 99 41.12 15.65 -35.27
CA ALA A 99 41.87 16.52 -34.38
C ALA A 99 43.17 15.89 -33.87
N ASP A 100 43.19 14.59 -33.59
CA ASP A 100 44.41 13.85 -33.25
C ASP A 100 45.38 13.80 -34.45
N GLY A 101 44.84 13.72 -35.68
CA GLY A 101 45.60 13.81 -36.92
C GLY A 101 46.32 15.15 -37.12
N ILE A 102 45.93 16.22 -36.42
CA ILE A 102 46.57 17.54 -36.48
C ILE A 102 48.03 17.45 -36.04
N ASP A 103 48.36 16.63 -35.05
CA ASP A 103 49.72 16.59 -34.50
C ASP A 103 50.74 16.10 -35.55
N ALA A 104 50.33 15.14 -36.40
CA ALA A 104 51.13 14.70 -37.55
C ALA A 104 51.28 15.82 -38.60
N VAL A 105 50.25 16.65 -38.81
CA VAL A 105 50.35 17.80 -39.71
C VAL A 105 51.28 18.87 -39.13
N LEU A 106 51.22 19.10 -37.82
CA LEU A 106 52.06 20.10 -37.13
C LEU A 106 53.54 19.73 -37.16
N GLU A 107 53.89 18.45 -37.10
CA GLU A 107 55.28 18.01 -37.24
C GLU A 107 55.88 18.47 -38.58
N HIS A 108 55.10 18.35 -39.67
CA HIS A 108 55.53 18.80 -41.00
C HIS A 108 55.40 20.31 -41.18
N LEU A 109 54.36 20.93 -40.62
CA LEU A 109 54.20 22.38 -40.63
C LEU A 109 55.34 23.07 -39.86
N GLY A 110 55.89 22.43 -38.82
CA GLY A 110 57.04 22.92 -38.06
C GLY A 110 58.32 23.06 -38.90
N THR A 111 58.38 22.41 -40.07
CA THR A 111 59.48 22.62 -41.04
C THR A 111 59.32 23.90 -41.84
N TRP A 112 58.13 24.53 -41.82
CA TRP A 112 57.87 25.76 -42.53
C TRP A 112 58.56 26.96 -41.88
N PRO A 113 58.94 27.98 -42.67
CA PRO A 113 59.44 29.22 -42.10
C PRO A 113 58.38 29.81 -41.16
N PRO A 114 58.77 30.37 -40.01
CA PRO A 114 57.81 30.96 -39.09
C PRO A 114 57.03 32.08 -39.78
N LEU A 115 55.73 32.16 -39.45
CA LEU A 115 54.87 33.26 -39.85
C LEU A 115 55.45 34.59 -39.37
N SER A 116 55.25 35.65 -40.15
CA SER A 116 55.53 36.99 -39.65
C SER A 116 54.65 37.29 -38.42
N PRO A 117 55.06 38.18 -37.50
CA PRO A 117 54.21 38.57 -36.37
C PRO A 117 52.81 39.04 -36.81
N LYS A 118 52.73 39.66 -37.99
CA LYS A 118 51.46 40.06 -38.62
C LYS A 118 50.63 38.84 -39.05
N GLY A 119 51.23 37.88 -39.76
CA GLY A 119 50.56 36.67 -40.21
C GLY A 119 50.06 35.81 -39.04
N ALA A 120 50.89 35.59 -38.02
CA ALA A 120 50.49 34.86 -36.82
C ALA A 120 49.35 35.55 -36.07
N GLY A 121 49.42 36.88 -35.91
CA GLY A 121 48.34 37.65 -35.29
C GLY A 121 47.03 37.62 -36.08
N GLN A 122 47.09 37.58 -37.42
CA GLN A 122 45.91 37.46 -38.27
C GLN A 122 45.28 36.07 -38.19
N ALA A 123 46.08 35.00 -38.22
CA ALA A 123 45.60 33.62 -38.06
C ALA A 123 44.85 33.45 -36.73
N ALA A 124 45.47 33.89 -35.62
CA ALA A 124 44.88 33.80 -34.29
C ALA A 124 43.57 34.58 -34.18
N ARG A 125 43.50 35.80 -34.76
CA ARG A 125 42.26 36.60 -34.78
C ARG A 125 41.15 35.95 -35.59
N LYS A 126 41.46 35.40 -36.76
CA LYS A 126 40.46 34.72 -37.60
C LYS A 126 39.91 33.48 -36.90
N ALA A 127 40.77 32.61 -36.40
CA ALA A 127 40.37 31.42 -35.64
C ALA A 127 39.49 31.79 -34.43
N HIS A 128 39.89 32.81 -33.66
CA HIS A 128 39.08 33.29 -32.54
C HIS A 128 37.71 33.84 -32.99
N SER A 129 37.67 34.63 -34.06
CA SER A 129 36.41 35.20 -34.56
C SER A 129 35.43 34.14 -35.08
N GLN A 130 35.93 33.07 -35.71
CA GLN A 130 35.11 31.94 -36.16
C GLN A 130 34.57 31.16 -34.97
N TYR A 131 35.41 30.90 -33.97
CA TYR A 131 34.97 30.27 -32.73
C TYR A 131 33.89 31.11 -32.01
N GLU A 132 34.09 32.43 -31.91
CA GLU A 132 33.10 33.33 -31.30
C GLU A 132 31.77 33.34 -32.08
N ALA A 133 31.82 33.35 -33.41
CA ALA A 133 30.63 33.28 -34.25
C ALA A 133 29.87 31.95 -34.06
N SER A 134 30.59 30.83 -34.02
CA SER A 134 30.02 29.51 -33.77
C SER A 134 29.37 29.42 -32.39
N MET A 135 30.04 29.95 -31.35
CA MET A 135 29.50 30.04 -29.99
C MET A 135 28.21 30.86 -29.91
N LYS A 136 28.11 31.98 -30.64
CA LYS A 136 26.89 32.80 -30.66
C LYS A 136 25.72 32.05 -31.28
N VAL A 137 25.94 31.38 -32.42
CA VAL A 137 24.91 30.58 -33.09
C VAL A 137 24.40 29.46 -32.17
N SER A 138 25.30 28.75 -31.49
CA SER A 138 24.89 27.70 -30.55
C SER A 138 24.19 28.24 -29.31
N LEU A 139 24.58 29.42 -28.81
CA LEU A 139 23.86 30.06 -27.71
C LEU A 139 22.44 30.45 -28.11
N GLU A 140 22.25 30.99 -29.31
CA GLU A 140 20.94 31.33 -29.86
C GLU A 140 20.07 30.07 -30.06
N ALA A 141 20.66 28.98 -30.56
CA ALA A 141 19.99 27.69 -30.67
C ALA A 141 19.54 27.16 -29.30
N LEU A 142 20.42 27.15 -28.29
CA LEU A 142 20.09 26.71 -26.93
C LEU A 142 19.00 27.59 -26.29
N GLN A 143 18.99 28.90 -26.57
CA GLN A 143 17.90 29.78 -26.13
C GLN A 143 16.58 29.42 -26.79
N GLY A 144 16.59 29.13 -28.10
CA GLY A 144 15.43 28.63 -28.83
C GLY A 144 14.88 27.32 -28.26
N ASP A 145 15.76 26.37 -27.98
CA ASP A 145 15.40 25.07 -27.39
C ASP A 145 14.83 25.23 -25.98
N ARG A 146 15.43 26.09 -25.15
CA ARG A 146 14.88 26.43 -23.82
C ARG A 146 13.46 26.98 -23.94
N ASP A 147 13.24 27.91 -24.86
CA ASP A 147 11.93 28.55 -25.04
C ASP A 147 10.89 27.58 -25.63
N GLN A 148 11.33 26.59 -26.42
CA GLN A 148 10.48 25.48 -26.86
C GLN A 148 10.12 24.52 -25.72
N LEU A 149 11.10 24.13 -24.89
CA LEU A 149 10.86 23.26 -23.74
C LEU A 149 9.91 23.92 -22.72
N LEU A 150 10.06 25.23 -22.48
CA LEU A 150 9.13 25.97 -21.62
C LEU A 150 7.70 25.94 -22.16
N ARG A 151 7.51 26.07 -23.48
CA ARG A 151 6.20 25.93 -24.12
C ARG A 151 5.62 24.52 -23.95
N GLN A 152 6.43 23.49 -24.17
CA GLN A 152 6.00 22.09 -23.97
C GLN A 152 5.60 21.79 -22.52
N VAL A 153 6.34 22.31 -21.55
CA VAL A 153 6.00 22.18 -20.13
C VAL A 153 4.66 22.83 -19.81
N GLU A 154 4.39 24.01 -20.36
CA GLU A 154 3.11 24.70 -20.18
C GLU A 154 1.96 23.96 -20.87
N GLU A 155 2.16 23.43 -22.08
CA GLU A 155 1.18 22.59 -22.77
C GLU A 155 0.84 21.32 -21.98
N ILE A 156 1.84 20.62 -21.45
CA ILE A 156 1.64 19.44 -20.58
C ILE A 156 0.86 19.83 -19.33
N ARG A 157 1.21 20.96 -18.70
CA ARG A 157 0.52 21.43 -17.50
C ARG A 157 -0.96 21.71 -17.77
N GLN A 158 -1.29 22.33 -18.90
CA GLN A 158 -2.66 22.58 -19.32
C GLN A 158 -3.42 21.28 -19.62
N ALA A 159 -2.78 20.34 -20.33
CA ALA A 159 -3.36 19.03 -20.60
C ALA A 159 -3.69 18.27 -19.31
N VAL A 160 -2.74 18.23 -18.35
CA VAL A 160 -2.96 17.62 -17.04
C VAL A 160 -4.11 18.28 -16.27
N ALA A 161 -4.23 19.62 -16.32
CA ALA A 161 -5.33 20.33 -15.66
C ALA A 161 -6.70 19.96 -16.26
N VAL A 162 -6.79 19.82 -17.59
CA VAL A 162 -7.99 19.35 -18.28
C VAL A 162 -8.31 17.92 -17.88
N THR A 163 -7.34 17.01 -17.91
CA THR A 163 -7.52 15.60 -17.54
C THR A 163 -7.94 15.43 -16.08
N ILE A 164 -7.37 16.20 -15.15
CA ILE A 164 -7.81 16.20 -13.74
C ILE A 164 -9.28 16.61 -13.63
N THR A 165 -9.71 17.60 -14.39
CA THR A 165 -11.10 18.07 -14.37
C THR A 165 -12.04 17.00 -14.92
N GLN A 166 -11.69 16.37 -16.04
CA GLN A 166 -12.44 15.26 -16.63
C GLN A 166 -12.56 14.06 -15.67
N TYR A 167 -11.46 13.66 -15.03
CA TYR A 167 -11.49 12.58 -14.05
C TYR A 167 -12.35 12.91 -12.83
N LYS A 168 -12.34 14.17 -12.38
CA LYS A 168 -13.22 14.61 -11.29
C LYS A 168 -14.69 14.52 -11.70
N GLU A 169 -15.05 14.99 -12.88
CA GLU A 169 -16.43 14.92 -13.40
C GLU A 169 -16.89 13.47 -13.59
N GLU A 170 -16.03 12.60 -14.11
CA GLU A 170 -16.31 11.18 -14.30
C GLU A 170 -16.47 10.44 -12.96
N LEU A 171 -15.58 10.71 -12.00
CA LEU A 171 -15.66 10.15 -10.65
C LEU A 171 -16.91 10.64 -9.91
N GLU A 172 -17.24 11.93 -9.99
CA GLU A 172 -18.47 12.49 -9.40
C GLU A 172 -19.72 11.83 -9.99
N LYS A 173 -19.73 11.60 -11.31
CA LYS A 173 -20.82 10.89 -11.99
C LYS A 173 -20.92 9.44 -11.51
N GLU A 174 -19.81 8.70 -11.47
CA GLU A 174 -19.79 7.30 -11.04
C GLU A 174 -20.23 7.16 -9.56
N ILE A 175 -19.76 8.05 -8.69
CA ILE A 175 -20.20 8.09 -7.27
C ILE A 175 -21.69 8.37 -7.19
N LYS A 176 -22.21 9.31 -7.97
CA LYS A 176 -23.64 9.64 -7.97
C LYS A 176 -24.49 8.48 -8.47
N ASP A 177 -24.13 7.90 -9.61
CA ASP A 177 -24.87 6.78 -10.24
C ASP A 177 -24.85 5.54 -9.32
N SER A 178 -23.72 5.25 -8.67
CA SER A 178 -23.60 4.14 -7.73
C SER A 178 -24.40 4.36 -6.43
N LEU A 179 -24.39 5.57 -5.88
CA LEU A 179 -25.22 5.93 -4.72
C LEU A 179 -26.71 5.84 -5.05
N GLU A 180 -27.14 6.32 -6.22
CA GLU A 180 -28.54 6.26 -6.65
C GLU A 180 -29.01 4.81 -6.84
N LEU A 181 -28.15 3.94 -7.38
CA LEU A 181 -28.42 2.52 -7.50
C LEU A 181 -28.47 1.81 -6.13
N GLN A 182 -27.58 2.15 -5.20
CA GLN A 182 -27.64 1.63 -3.83
C GLN A 182 -28.89 2.09 -3.07
N ILE A 183 -29.26 3.37 -3.18
CA ILE A 183 -30.45 3.93 -2.53
C ILE A 183 -31.71 3.27 -3.09
N SER A 184 -31.83 3.12 -4.41
CA SER A 184 -33.00 2.48 -5.02
C SER A 184 -33.11 1.00 -4.67
N ALA A 185 -32.00 0.26 -4.70
CA ALA A 185 -31.97 -1.14 -4.26
C ALA A 185 -32.34 -1.27 -2.78
N SER A 186 -31.74 -0.46 -1.91
CA SER A 186 -32.05 -0.44 -0.47
C SER A 186 -33.50 -0.07 -0.21
N THR A 187 -34.05 0.93 -0.92
CA THR A 187 -35.47 1.31 -0.82
C THR A 187 -36.39 0.17 -1.24
N GLN A 188 -36.03 -0.58 -2.29
CA GLN A 188 -36.80 -1.74 -2.74
C GLN A 188 -36.76 -2.87 -1.71
N THR A 189 -35.60 -3.13 -1.10
CA THR A 189 -35.48 -4.10 0.00
C THR A 189 -36.29 -3.67 1.22
N TYR A 190 -36.24 -2.40 1.61
CA TYR A 190 -37.04 -1.89 2.73
C TYR A 190 -38.54 -2.00 2.46
N ARG A 191 -39.00 -1.73 1.23
CA ARG A 191 -40.40 -1.94 0.84
C ARG A 191 -40.80 -3.41 0.93
N ALA A 192 -40.00 -4.31 0.36
CA ALA A 192 -40.28 -5.75 0.43
C ALA A 192 -40.35 -6.25 1.89
N ASN A 193 -39.44 -5.80 2.75
CA ASN A 193 -39.44 -6.14 4.17
C ASN A 193 -40.66 -5.55 4.92
N LEU A 194 -41.12 -4.36 4.53
CA LEU A 194 -42.34 -3.77 5.11
C LEU A 194 -43.59 -4.55 4.69
N ASP A 195 -43.69 -4.94 3.41
CA ASP A 195 -44.79 -5.75 2.90
C ASP A 195 -44.81 -7.13 3.60
N GLU A 196 -43.65 -7.77 3.75
CA GLU A 196 -43.50 -9.04 4.49
C GLU A 196 -43.88 -8.88 5.97
N LEU A 197 -43.45 -7.79 6.62
CA LEU A 197 -43.80 -7.51 8.01
C LEU A 197 -45.31 -7.27 8.17
N GLU A 198 -45.95 -6.57 7.23
CA GLU A 198 -47.39 -6.34 7.21
C GLU A 198 -48.14 -7.67 7.06
N GLU A 199 -47.72 -8.55 6.16
CA GLU A 199 -48.30 -9.88 5.98
C GLU A 199 -48.11 -10.74 7.26
N THR A 200 -46.93 -10.68 7.87
CA THR A 200 -46.63 -11.40 9.12
C THR A 200 -47.47 -10.87 10.29
N LEU A 201 -47.66 -9.55 10.38
CA LEU A 201 -48.53 -8.93 11.38
C LEU A 201 -49.99 -9.30 11.14
N MET A 202 -50.45 -9.28 9.90
CA MET A 202 -51.83 -9.62 9.56
C MET A 202 -52.14 -11.08 9.87
N THR A 203 -51.22 -12.00 9.55
CA THR A 203 -51.33 -13.41 9.91
C THR A 203 -51.26 -13.63 11.42
N ALA A 204 -50.38 -12.92 12.14
CA ALA A 204 -50.32 -12.97 13.59
C ALA A 204 -51.58 -12.41 14.26
N VAL A 205 -52.17 -11.34 13.74
CA VAL A 205 -53.43 -10.75 14.24
C VAL A 205 -54.61 -11.69 13.97
N LEU A 206 -54.68 -12.30 12.79
CA LEU A 206 -55.71 -13.30 12.47
C LEU A 206 -55.55 -14.55 13.35
N GLY A 207 -54.30 -15.00 13.57
CA GLY A 207 -53.96 -16.09 14.47
C GLY A 207 -54.37 -15.78 15.92
N ALA A 208 -53.95 -14.63 16.45
CA ALA A 208 -54.32 -14.17 17.78
C ALA A 208 -55.84 -14.01 17.94
N SER A 209 -56.55 -13.54 16.92
CA SER A 209 -58.02 -13.43 16.94
C SER A 209 -58.69 -14.82 17.00
N ARG A 210 -58.15 -15.79 16.25
CA ARG A 210 -58.62 -17.18 16.26
C ARG A 210 -58.31 -17.86 17.60
N ASP A 211 -57.12 -17.63 18.13
CA ASP A 211 -56.69 -18.13 19.44
C ASP A 211 -57.55 -17.54 20.54
N LEU A 212 -57.84 -16.24 20.50
CA LEU A 212 -58.73 -15.57 21.46
C LEU A 212 -60.16 -16.13 21.38
N ALA A 213 -60.70 -16.36 20.17
CA ALA A 213 -61.99 -17.02 19.99
C ALA A 213 -62.00 -18.44 20.58
N SER A 214 -60.94 -19.22 20.34
CA SER A 214 -60.79 -20.57 20.91
C SER A 214 -60.60 -20.56 22.42
N LEU A 215 -59.91 -19.54 22.97
CA LEU A 215 -59.72 -19.37 24.41
C LEU A 215 -61.01 -18.91 25.10
N THR A 216 -61.86 -18.09 24.46
CA THR A 216 -63.20 -17.80 24.98
C THR A 216 -64.09 -19.04 25.03
N GLU A 217 -63.97 -19.92 24.03
CA GLU A 217 -64.70 -21.20 24.00
C GLU A 217 -64.13 -22.19 25.02
N MET A 218 -62.82 -22.33 25.13
CA MET A 218 -62.15 -23.15 26.16
C MET A 218 -62.35 -22.59 27.57
N ARG A 219 -62.42 -21.28 27.77
CA ARG A 219 -62.75 -20.64 29.06
C ARG A 219 -64.16 -21.01 29.50
N SER A 220 -65.08 -21.20 28.57
CA SER A 220 -66.42 -21.72 28.88
C SER A 220 -66.41 -23.20 29.28
N GLN A 221 -65.40 -23.97 28.85
CA GLN A 221 -65.26 -25.41 29.09
C GLN A 221 -64.27 -25.77 30.22
N GLY A 222 -63.41 -24.84 30.63
CA GLY A 222 -62.15 -25.14 31.32
C GLY A 222 -61.92 -24.43 32.66
N ALA A 223 -62.97 -24.10 33.42
CA ALA A 223 -62.83 -23.53 34.77
C ALA A 223 -62.05 -24.45 35.76
N ASN A 224 -61.90 -25.74 35.45
CA ASN A 224 -61.28 -26.73 36.34
C ASN A 224 -59.83 -27.12 36.00
N VAL A 225 -59.25 -26.65 34.89
CA VAL A 225 -57.90 -27.09 34.43
C VAL A 225 -56.82 -26.01 34.66
N LEU A 226 -57.23 -24.79 35.01
CA LEU A 226 -56.37 -23.60 35.10
C LEU A 226 -55.33 -23.64 36.24
N THR A 227 -55.54 -24.48 37.26
CA THR A 227 -54.64 -24.57 38.42
C THR A 227 -53.40 -25.45 38.16
N ALA A 228 -53.42 -26.30 37.12
CA ALA A 228 -52.31 -27.22 36.82
C ALA A 228 -51.25 -26.63 35.86
N LEU A 229 -51.60 -25.65 35.04
CA LEU A 229 -50.73 -25.13 33.97
C LEU A 229 -49.77 -24.01 34.41
N THR A 230 -50.06 -23.29 35.50
CA THR A 230 -49.19 -22.22 36.01
C THR A 230 -47.87 -22.73 36.59
N GLN A 231 -47.80 -24.01 36.97
CA GLN A 231 -46.58 -24.64 37.48
C GLN A 231 -45.60 -25.08 36.38
N GLN A 232 -46.08 -25.36 35.16
CA GLN A 232 -45.24 -25.91 34.09
C GLN A 232 -44.51 -24.83 33.28
N ALA A 233 -45.13 -23.67 33.07
CA ALA A 233 -44.57 -22.58 32.26
C ALA A 233 -43.32 -21.92 32.89
N VAL A 234 -43.25 -21.87 34.23
CA VAL A 234 -42.11 -21.26 34.93
C VAL A 234 -40.86 -22.15 34.84
N ALA A 235 -41.02 -23.49 34.90
CA ALA A 235 -39.92 -24.43 34.80
C ALA A 235 -39.25 -24.41 33.41
N ASP A 236 -40.05 -24.31 32.33
CA ASP A 236 -39.52 -24.36 30.97
C ASP A 236 -38.65 -23.13 30.62
N SER A 237 -38.94 -21.94 31.17
CA SER A 237 -38.10 -20.74 30.96
C SER A 237 -36.69 -20.84 31.57
N TYR A 238 -36.53 -21.57 32.69
CA TYR A 238 -35.22 -21.77 33.32
C TYR A 238 -34.40 -22.83 32.58
N GLY A 239 -35.06 -23.85 32.02
CA GLY A 239 -34.44 -24.85 31.17
C GLY A 239 -33.84 -24.26 29.89
N GLU A 240 -34.53 -23.31 29.26
CA GLU A 240 -34.07 -22.66 28.03
C GLU A 240 -32.88 -21.71 28.29
N ASN A 241 -32.94 -20.90 29.35
CA ASN A 241 -31.83 -20.02 29.76
C ASN A 241 -30.56 -20.81 30.15
N ALA A 242 -30.70 -21.98 30.79
CA ALA A 242 -29.57 -22.85 31.13
C ALA A 242 -28.87 -23.42 29.89
N ARG A 243 -29.62 -23.76 28.83
CA ARG A 243 -29.09 -24.28 27.56
C ARG A 243 -28.33 -23.20 26.79
N ASN A 244 -28.87 -21.98 26.73
CA ASN A 244 -28.21 -20.86 26.06
C ASN A 244 -26.89 -20.47 26.74
N LYS A 245 -26.83 -20.45 28.08
CA LYS A 245 -25.58 -20.21 28.82
C LYS A 245 -24.57 -21.35 28.70
N ALA A 246 -25.01 -22.61 28.64
CA ALA A 246 -24.11 -23.74 28.38
C ALA A 246 -23.45 -23.65 27.00
N PHE A 247 -24.21 -23.28 25.98
CA PHE A 247 -23.70 -23.10 24.62
C PHE A 247 -22.67 -21.97 24.57
N ALA A 248 -22.98 -20.82 25.18
CA ALA A 248 -22.03 -19.71 25.27
C ALA A 248 -20.77 -20.07 26.07
N GLY A 249 -20.84 -20.95 27.07
CA GLY A 249 -19.67 -21.48 27.77
C GLY A 249 -18.78 -22.32 26.84
N TRP A 250 -19.39 -23.22 26.06
CA TRP A 250 -18.69 -24.06 25.09
C TRP A 250 -18.01 -23.23 23.99
N THR A 251 -18.63 -22.15 23.51
CA THR A 251 -18.00 -21.26 22.52
C THR A 251 -16.74 -20.57 23.05
N TRP A 252 -16.74 -20.16 24.33
CA TRP A 252 -15.54 -19.57 24.95
C TRP A 252 -14.43 -20.60 25.18
N ASP A 253 -14.77 -21.85 25.48
CA ASP A 253 -13.80 -22.94 25.59
C ASP A 253 -13.17 -23.28 24.24
N LEU A 254 -13.97 -23.31 23.16
CA LEU A 254 -13.48 -23.51 21.79
C LEU A 254 -12.53 -22.37 21.36
N LEU A 255 -12.88 -21.12 21.69
CA LEU A 255 -12.06 -19.96 21.39
C LEU A 255 -10.76 -19.97 22.20
N GLY A 256 -10.81 -20.35 23.48
CA GLY A 256 -9.62 -20.55 24.31
C GLY A 256 -8.67 -21.63 23.77
N LEU A 257 -9.23 -22.73 23.26
CA LEU A 257 -8.45 -23.80 22.63
C LEU A 257 -7.82 -23.35 21.31
N ALA A 258 -8.55 -22.59 20.49
CA ALA A 258 -8.00 -22.04 19.24
C ALA A 258 -6.86 -21.04 19.51
N VAL A 259 -7.05 -20.11 20.44
CA VAL A 259 -6.08 -19.05 20.76
C VAL A 259 -4.85 -19.58 21.49
N GLY A 260 -5.00 -20.56 22.38
CA GLY A 260 -3.86 -21.15 23.10
C GLY A 260 -3.21 -22.33 22.38
N GLY A 261 -4.01 -23.20 21.78
CA GLY A 261 -3.56 -24.47 21.21
C GLY A 261 -2.91 -24.33 19.84
N VAL A 262 -3.46 -23.51 18.94
CA VAL A 262 -2.91 -23.35 17.58
C VAL A 262 -1.49 -22.77 17.60
N PRO A 263 -1.19 -21.67 18.33
CA PRO A 263 0.17 -21.16 18.40
C PRO A 263 1.15 -22.15 19.03
N LEU A 264 0.73 -22.89 20.05
CA LEU A 264 1.56 -23.91 20.69
C LEU A 264 1.91 -25.04 19.71
N VAL A 265 0.93 -25.54 18.95
CA VAL A 265 1.14 -26.58 17.94
C VAL A 265 2.07 -26.09 16.83
N ILE A 266 1.90 -24.86 16.34
CA ILE A 266 2.79 -24.25 15.34
C ILE A 266 4.22 -24.11 15.88
N LEU A 267 4.37 -23.72 17.14
CA LEU A 267 5.68 -23.57 17.78
C LEU A 267 6.36 -24.94 17.95
N LEU A 268 5.60 -25.97 18.32
CA LEU A 268 6.08 -27.34 18.45
C LEU A 268 6.45 -27.96 17.09
N THR A 269 5.61 -27.83 16.06
CA THR A 269 5.92 -28.35 14.72
C THR A 269 7.13 -27.64 14.12
N HIS A 270 7.22 -26.31 14.26
CA HIS A 270 8.42 -25.59 13.85
C HIS A 270 9.66 -26.04 14.65
N TYR A 271 9.53 -26.33 15.95
CA TYR A 271 10.64 -26.83 16.76
C TYR A 271 11.13 -28.21 16.33
N PHE A 272 10.20 -29.14 16.04
CA PHE A 272 10.55 -30.51 15.64
C PHE A 272 10.93 -30.67 14.16
N SER A 273 10.49 -29.77 13.27
CA SER A 273 10.82 -29.83 11.83
C SER A 273 12.03 -28.99 11.42
N SER A 274 12.67 -28.28 12.36
CA SER A 274 13.89 -27.51 12.07
C SER A 274 15.12 -28.41 12.20
N ASP A 275 15.66 -28.84 11.05
CA ASP A 275 16.94 -29.54 10.99
C ASP A 275 18.07 -28.68 11.57
N SER A 276 18.94 -29.33 12.34
CA SER A 276 19.98 -28.75 13.17
C SER A 276 21.11 -28.10 12.36
N ASN A 277 20.98 -26.82 11.98
CA ASN A 277 22.14 -25.98 11.65
C ASN A 277 21.87 -24.45 11.54
N VAL A 278 21.17 -23.86 12.52
CA VAL A 278 21.24 -22.39 12.71
C VAL A 278 21.55 -22.09 14.17
N LEU A 279 22.84 -22.09 14.48
CA LEU A 279 23.40 -21.39 15.64
C LEU A 279 23.09 -19.89 15.50
N SER A 280 22.70 -19.28 16.62
CA SER A 280 22.46 -17.83 16.81
C SER A 280 21.11 -17.27 16.36
N SER A 281 20.14 -17.30 17.27
CA SER A 281 19.46 -16.05 17.70
C SER A 281 18.69 -16.29 19.00
N THR A 282 19.33 -15.98 20.14
CA THR A 282 18.65 -15.85 21.44
C THR A 282 17.47 -14.87 21.39
N THR A 283 17.46 -13.95 20.43
CA THR A 283 16.35 -13.04 20.15
C THR A 283 15.13 -13.77 19.57
N ILE A 284 15.32 -14.77 18.70
CA ILE A 284 14.24 -15.59 18.12
C ILE A 284 13.62 -16.50 19.20
N THR A 285 14.40 -17.04 20.14
CA THR A 285 13.85 -17.84 21.24
C THR A 285 13.12 -16.98 22.28
N LEU A 286 13.62 -15.78 22.59
CA LEU A 286 12.98 -14.86 23.53
C LEU A 286 11.65 -14.33 22.99
N THR A 287 11.58 -13.98 21.71
CA THR A 287 10.33 -13.54 21.06
C THR A 287 9.29 -14.65 20.98
N ARG A 288 9.70 -15.90 20.68
CA ARG A 288 8.82 -17.07 20.73
C ARG A 288 8.26 -17.32 22.13
N LEU A 289 9.09 -17.15 23.17
CA LEU A 289 8.67 -17.30 24.56
C LEU A 289 7.70 -16.20 24.98
N GLY A 290 7.90 -14.96 24.53
CA GLY A 290 6.96 -13.84 24.73
C GLY A 290 5.60 -14.11 24.09
N ILE A 291 5.58 -14.54 22.82
CA ILE A 291 4.33 -14.89 22.11
C ILE A 291 3.60 -16.04 22.82
N ALA A 292 4.32 -17.08 23.23
CA ALA A 292 3.72 -18.21 23.97
C ALA A 292 3.10 -17.77 25.31
N LEU A 293 3.78 -16.93 26.09
CA LEU A 293 3.24 -16.42 27.35
C LEU A 293 1.99 -15.56 27.15
N THR A 294 1.97 -14.71 26.12
CA THR A 294 0.78 -13.90 25.80
C THR A 294 -0.42 -14.77 25.35
N ALA A 295 -0.17 -15.79 24.52
CA ALA A 295 -1.19 -16.73 24.08
C ALA A 295 -1.77 -17.55 25.26
N ILE A 296 -0.91 -18.00 26.19
CA ILE A 296 -1.34 -18.68 27.42
C ILE A 296 -2.18 -17.74 28.30
N GLY A 297 -1.79 -16.47 28.44
CA GLY A 297 -2.55 -15.47 29.19
C GLY A 297 -3.96 -15.25 28.62
N LEU A 298 -4.06 -15.11 27.30
CA LEU A 298 -5.34 -14.96 26.59
C LEU A 298 -6.21 -16.22 26.68
N ALA A 299 -5.61 -17.41 26.53
CA ALA A 299 -6.32 -18.67 26.68
C ALA A 299 -6.87 -18.83 28.11
N CYS A 300 -6.08 -18.50 29.12
CA CYS A 300 -6.50 -18.54 30.53
C CYS A 300 -7.69 -17.60 30.80
N LEU A 301 -7.70 -16.40 30.22
CA LEU A 301 -8.85 -15.48 30.32
C LEU A 301 -10.12 -16.04 29.65
N CYS A 302 -9.98 -16.66 28.47
CA CYS A 302 -11.08 -17.28 27.76
C CYS A 302 -11.66 -18.46 28.57
N PHE A 303 -10.82 -19.36 29.07
CA PHE A 303 -11.25 -20.47 29.93
C PHE A 303 -11.85 -19.99 31.26
N ARG A 304 -11.33 -18.90 31.85
CA ARG A 304 -11.93 -18.30 33.03
C ARG A 304 -13.36 -17.82 32.74
N ARG A 305 -13.59 -17.14 31.63
CA ARG A 305 -14.94 -16.70 31.20
C ARG A 305 -15.86 -17.88 30.88
N GLY A 306 -15.37 -18.90 30.17
CA GLY A 306 -16.10 -20.16 29.92
C GLY A 306 -16.52 -20.85 31.23
N SER A 307 -15.60 -20.95 32.19
CA SER A 307 -15.86 -21.58 33.49
C SER A 307 -16.94 -20.88 34.31
N VAL A 308 -17.00 -19.55 34.26
CA VAL A 308 -18.06 -18.75 34.92
C VAL A 308 -19.41 -19.07 34.29
N ASN A 309 -19.47 -19.11 32.96
CA ASN A 309 -20.72 -19.39 32.25
C ASN A 309 -21.22 -20.83 32.48
N HIS A 310 -20.31 -21.80 32.58
CA HIS A 310 -20.63 -23.19 32.98
C HIS A 310 -21.09 -23.30 34.44
N ARG A 311 -20.58 -22.45 35.34
CA ARG A 311 -21.08 -22.37 36.73
C ARG A 311 -22.51 -21.83 36.75
N GLU A 312 -22.79 -20.77 36.00
CA GLU A 312 -24.13 -20.20 35.89
C GLU A 312 -25.14 -21.16 35.25
N SER A 313 -24.75 -21.86 34.17
CA SER A 313 -25.60 -22.87 33.54
C SER A 313 -25.92 -24.03 34.50
N ARG A 314 -24.93 -24.52 35.26
CA ARG A 314 -25.16 -25.56 36.28
C ARG A 314 -26.07 -25.07 37.41
N ARG A 315 -25.94 -23.81 37.84
CA ARG A 315 -26.85 -23.19 38.82
C ARG A 315 -28.29 -23.14 38.28
N ALA A 316 -28.49 -22.70 37.05
CA ALA A 316 -29.81 -22.65 36.42
C ALA A 316 -30.42 -24.05 36.23
N LYS A 317 -29.63 -25.04 35.79
CA LYS A 317 -30.09 -26.43 35.63
C LYS A 317 -30.45 -27.10 36.96
N ARG A 318 -29.75 -26.79 38.05
CA ARG A 318 -30.10 -27.26 39.40
C ARG A 318 -31.37 -26.61 39.92
N ALA A 319 -31.60 -25.32 39.62
CA ALA A 319 -32.83 -24.64 39.97
C ALA A 319 -34.04 -25.26 39.24
N ASP A 320 -33.91 -25.53 37.93
CA ASP A 320 -34.91 -26.27 37.15
C ASP A 320 -35.23 -27.64 37.77
N LEU A 321 -34.19 -28.42 38.09
CA LEU A 321 -34.36 -29.73 38.74
C LEU A 321 -35.05 -29.61 40.10
N ARG A 322 -34.70 -28.62 40.93
CA ARG A 322 -35.35 -28.40 42.23
C ARG A 322 -36.82 -28.04 42.05
N LEU A 323 -37.16 -27.10 41.16
CA LEU A 323 -38.54 -26.72 40.86
C LEU A 323 -39.38 -27.93 40.39
N ARG A 324 -38.81 -28.76 39.50
CA ARG A 324 -39.50 -29.95 38.98
C ARG A 324 -39.64 -31.09 40.00
N THR A 325 -38.71 -31.20 40.95
CA THR A 325 -38.70 -32.30 41.95
C THR A 325 -39.37 -31.94 43.27
N VAL A 326 -39.53 -30.65 43.58
CA VAL A 326 -40.11 -30.18 44.85
C VAL A 326 -41.52 -30.71 45.06
N HIS A 327 -42.35 -30.74 44.02
CA HIS A 327 -43.71 -31.29 44.13
C HIS A 327 -43.72 -32.79 44.47
N GLY A 328 -42.81 -33.58 43.91
CA GLY A 328 -42.66 -34.99 44.26
C GLY A 328 -42.13 -35.20 45.69
N PHE A 329 -41.28 -34.29 46.18
CA PHE A 329 -40.71 -34.35 47.52
C PHE A 329 -41.72 -33.97 48.63
N ILE A 330 -42.55 -32.94 48.40
CA ILE A 330 -43.53 -32.45 49.39
C ILE A 330 -44.86 -33.22 49.37
N ALA A 331 -45.09 -34.09 48.38
CA ALA A 331 -46.36 -34.80 48.19
C ALA A 331 -46.76 -35.68 49.40
N ASN A 332 -45.78 -36.23 50.13
CA ASN A 332 -46.02 -37.10 51.30
C ASN A 332 -45.72 -36.42 52.65
N GLN A 333 -45.59 -35.09 52.68
CA GLN A 333 -45.30 -34.33 53.90
C GLN A 333 -46.58 -33.72 54.50
N PRO A 334 -46.63 -33.47 55.83
CA PRO A 334 -47.75 -32.76 56.46
C PRO A 334 -47.96 -31.37 55.84
N GLU A 335 -49.22 -30.93 55.76
CA GLU A 335 -49.66 -29.64 55.16
C GLU A 335 -48.78 -28.46 55.60
N GLU A 336 -48.51 -28.35 56.90
CA GLU A 336 -47.70 -27.28 57.50
C GLU A 336 -46.26 -27.24 56.96
N VAL A 337 -45.64 -28.42 56.76
CA VAL A 337 -44.28 -28.53 56.22
C VAL A 337 -44.26 -28.22 54.73
N ARG A 338 -45.32 -28.61 54.01
CA ARG A 338 -45.47 -28.34 52.58
C ARG A 338 -45.57 -26.84 52.30
N GLU A 339 -46.40 -26.12 53.05
CA GLU A 339 -46.56 -24.68 52.92
C GLU A 339 -45.27 -23.93 53.30
N ALA A 340 -44.62 -24.32 54.41
CA ALA A 340 -43.37 -23.70 54.84
C ALA A 340 -42.23 -23.89 53.81
N VAL A 341 -42.15 -25.05 53.17
CA VAL A 341 -41.16 -25.33 52.11
C VAL A 341 -41.46 -24.52 50.85
N LEU A 342 -42.73 -24.40 50.45
CA LEU A 342 -43.13 -23.62 49.28
C LEU A 342 -42.92 -22.11 49.51
N GLU A 343 -43.26 -21.59 50.69
CA GLU A 343 -43.05 -20.19 51.07
C GLU A 343 -41.56 -19.85 51.16
N GLY A 344 -40.77 -20.72 51.80
CA GLY A 344 -39.31 -20.56 51.87
C GLY A 344 -38.65 -20.59 50.49
N MET A 345 -39.12 -21.45 49.59
CA MET A 345 -38.64 -21.52 48.22
C MET A 345 -39.05 -20.30 47.40
N ALA A 346 -40.29 -19.83 47.54
CA ALA A 346 -40.78 -18.64 46.86
C ALA A 346 -40.02 -17.38 47.30
N ASN A 347 -39.78 -17.22 48.61
CA ASN A 347 -39.03 -16.09 49.14
C ASN A 347 -37.57 -16.07 48.62
N ARG A 348 -36.89 -17.22 48.66
CA ARG A 348 -35.49 -17.30 48.22
C ARG A 348 -35.32 -17.08 46.71
N ILE A 349 -36.22 -17.61 45.88
CA ILE A 349 -36.13 -17.50 44.42
C ILE A 349 -36.59 -16.13 43.92
N TYR A 350 -37.74 -15.62 44.39
CA TYR A 350 -38.37 -14.44 43.82
C TYR A 350 -38.06 -13.13 44.53
N LEU A 351 -37.83 -13.15 45.85
CA LEU A 351 -37.59 -11.93 46.62
C LEU A 351 -36.10 -11.65 46.83
N GLN A 352 -35.29 -12.70 47.06
CA GLN A 352 -33.85 -12.54 47.27
C GLN A 352 -33.03 -12.73 45.99
N GLY A 353 -33.58 -13.37 44.95
CA GLY A 353 -32.87 -13.63 43.69
C GLY A 353 -31.70 -14.63 43.83
N ILE A 354 -31.63 -15.37 44.94
CA ILE A 354 -30.53 -16.28 45.26
C ILE A 354 -30.92 -17.69 44.80
N LEU A 355 -30.39 -18.12 43.64
CA LEU A 355 -30.62 -19.47 43.10
C LEU A 355 -29.80 -20.55 43.84
N GLU A 356 -28.70 -20.16 44.47
CA GLU A 356 -27.87 -20.98 45.37
C GLU A 356 -27.13 -20.03 46.33
N GLY A 357 -27.03 -20.39 47.62
CA GLY A 357 -26.27 -19.61 48.59
C GLY A 357 -24.79 -19.59 48.23
N ASP A 358 -24.24 -18.39 48.07
CA ASP A 358 -22.85 -18.19 48.50
C ASP A 358 -22.88 -18.37 50.01
N ASP A 359 -22.30 -19.47 50.49
CA ASP A 359 -21.33 -19.47 51.59
C ASP A 359 -21.11 -20.89 52.12
N ASP A 360 -19.83 -21.23 52.27
CA ASP A 360 -19.38 -22.10 53.35
C ASP A 360 -19.97 -21.59 54.68
N HIS A 361 -20.54 -22.51 55.47
CA HIS A 361 -21.01 -22.38 56.86
C HIS A 361 -22.50 -22.06 57.16
N ASP A 362 -23.13 -23.02 57.85
CA ASP A 362 -24.20 -22.96 58.87
C ASP A 362 -25.51 -22.16 58.68
N GLY A 363 -25.65 -21.23 57.73
CA GLY A 363 -26.83 -20.34 57.65
C GLY A 363 -28.16 -21.03 57.29
N GLY A 364 -28.13 -22.02 56.39
CA GLY A 364 -29.35 -22.64 55.86
C GLY A 364 -30.14 -23.50 56.86
N ARG A 365 -29.49 -24.02 57.91
CA ARG A 365 -30.16 -24.79 58.98
C ARG A 365 -30.83 -23.88 60.01
N VAL A 366 -30.27 -22.69 60.24
CA VAL A 366 -30.80 -21.70 61.18
C VAL A 366 -32.10 -21.11 60.65
N GLU A 367 -32.17 -20.77 59.36
CA GLU A 367 -33.39 -20.20 58.75
C GLU A 367 -34.59 -21.16 58.82
N LEU A 368 -34.40 -22.43 58.45
CA LEU A 368 -35.49 -23.42 58.48
C LEU A 368 -35.98 -23.69 59.91
N GLY A 369 -35.05 -23.69 60.89
CA GLY A 369 -35.38 -23.77 62.31
C GLY A 369 -36.19 -22.57 62.81
N THR A 370 -35.81 -21.35 62.41
CA THR A 370 -36.56 -20.13 62.76
C THR A 370 -37.94 -20.07 62.11
N TYR A 371 -38.10 -20.56 60.88
CA TYR A 371 -39.39 -20.59 60.19
C TYR A 371 -40.34 -21.63 60.80
N LEU A 372 -39.86 -22.84 61.11
CA LEU A 372 -40.66 -23.85 61.81
C LEU A 372 -41.04 -23.44 63.24
N ALA A 373 -40.16 -22.68 63.92
CA ALA A 373 -40.49 -22.09 65.21
C ALA A 373 -41.58 -21.01 65.08
N ARG A 374 -41.56 -20.23 64.00
CA ARG A 374 -42.53 -19.15 63.73
C ARG A 374 -43.89 -19.69 63.26
N SER A 375 -43.95 -20.80 62.52
CA SER A 375 -45.23 -21.46 62.17
C SER A 375 -45.89 -22.11 63.39
N ARG A 376 -45.11 -22.81 64.23
CA ARG A 376 -45.62 -23.34 65.52
C ARG A 376 -46.15 -22.24 66.44
N ALA A 377 -45.49 -21.09 66.49
CA ALA A 377 -45.94 -19.96 67.29
C ALA A 377 -47.26 -19.35 66.77
N ARG A 378 -47.49 -19.34 65.45
CA ARG A 378 -48.78 -18.91 64.86
C ARG A 378 -49.90 -19.90 65.17
N HIS A 379 -49.64 -21.20 65.06
CA HIS A 379 -50.64 -22.21 65.41
C HIS A 379 -50.99 -22.26 66.90
N GLN A 380 -50.06 -21.92 67.81
CA GLN A 380 -50.39 -21.77 69.23
C GLN A 380 -51.23 -20.51 69.54
N ALA A 381 -51.16 -19.47 68.70
CA ALA A 381 -51.96 -18.26 68.85
C ALA A 381 -53.41 -18.44 68.36
N ASP A 382 -53.67 -19.41 67.47
CA ASP A 382 -55.03 -19.72 66.98
C ASP A 382 -55.81 -20.70 67.89
N TYR A 383 -55.16 -21.25 68.92
CA TYR A 383 -55.76 -22.16 69.92
C TYR A 383 -55.92 -21.55 71.32
N LEU A 384 -55.62 -20.25 71.49
CA LEU A 384 -55.93 -19.43 72.66
C LEU A 384 -56.98 -18.38 72.28
#